data_AF-A0A7W1I812-F1
#
_entry.id   AF-A0A7W1I812-F1
#
_cell.length_a   1.000
_cell.length_b   1.000
_cell.length_c   1.000
_cell.angle_alpha   90.00
_cell.angle_beta   90.00
_cell.angle_gamma   90.00
#
_symmetry.space_group_name_H-M   'P 1'
#
loop_
_entity.id
_entity.type
_entity.pdbx_description
1 polymer ?
#
loop_
_entity_poly.entity_id
_entity_poly.type
_entity_poly.pdbx_seq_one_letter_code
_entity_poly.pdbx_strand_id
1 'polypeptide(L)'
;MTTGAGRWAVGRSGDVVVAGDWDCDGQDTLALLRPETGAVYVFSRWAESGHELAASFVGTAAGATELTTDDVDHDGCLEIVARGPEADARVFHPVDAL
;
A
#
# COMPACT_ATOMS: atom_id res chain seq x y z
N MET A 1 -18.10 13.29 -18.04
CA MET A 1 -16.95 12.63 -17.41
C MET A 1 -15.97 12.25 -18.51
N THR A 2 -14.76 12.83 -18.53
CA THR A 2 -13.71 12.34 -19.43
C THR A 2 -13.03 11.18 -18.70
N THR A 3 -13.18 9.97 -19.21
CA THR A 3 -12.54 8.77 -18.64
C THR A 3 -11.10 8.72 -19.16
N GLY A 4 -10.23 9.57 -18.61
CA GLY A 4 -8.80 9.48 -18.88
C GLY A 4 -8.23 8.28 -18.15
N ALA A 5 -8.29 7.09 -18.75
CA ALA A 5 -7.62 5.92 -18.21
C ALA A 5 -6.09 6.14 -18.33
N GLY A 6 -5.43 6.43 -17.21
CA GLY A 6 -3.97 6.45 -17.13
C GLY A 6 -3.40 5.05 -16.95
N ARG A 7 -2.12 4.88 -17.29
CA ARG A 7 -1.34 3.68 -16.98
C ARG A 7 -0.10 4.11 -16.22
N TRP A 8 0.15 3.44 -15.10
CA TRP A 8 1.30 3.68 -14.25
C TRP A 8 2.10 2.39 -14.08
N ALA A 9 3.41 2.53 -13.91
CA ALA A 9 4.29 1.44 -13.50
C ALA A 9 4.68 1.68 -12.04
N VAL A 10 4.74 0.61 -11.25
CA VAL A 10 5.00 0.68 -9.82
C VAL A 10 5.90 -0.48 -9.40
N GLY A 11 6.79 -0.21 -8.45
CA GLY A 11 7.61 -1.23 -7.80
C GLY A 11 8.62 -1.92 -8.72
N ARG A 12 9.10 -3.07 -8.26
CA ARG A 12 9.96 -3.99 -9.02
C ARG A 12 9.29 -5.36 -9.14
N SER A 13 9.85 -6.21 -10.00
CA SER A 13 9.42 -7.61 -10.10
C SER A 13 9.47 -8.30 -8.73
N GLY A 14 8.38 -8.96 -8.34
CA GLY A 14 8.25 -9.67 -7.06
C GLY A 14 7.55 -8.88 -5.96
N ASP A 15 7.41 -7.56 -6.12
CA ASP A 15 6.63 -6.76 -5.18
C ASP A 15 5.12 -7.11 -5.30
N VAL A 16 4.42 -7.11 -4.16
CA VAL A 16 2.97 -7.33 -4.05
C VAL A 16 2.28 -5.99 -3.84
N VAL A 17 1.23 -5.70 -4.59
CA VAL A 17 0.59 -4.38 -4.60
C VAL A 17 -0.91 -4.50 -4.37
N VAL A 18 -1.45 -3.61 -3.55
CA VAL A 18 -2.90 -3.41 -3.35
C VAL A 18 -3.25 -1.93 -3.50
N ALA A 19 -4.52 -1.64 -3.77
CA ALA A 19 -5.05 -0.29 -3.82
C ALA A 19 -6.07 -0.10 -2.68
N GLY A 20 -6.10 1.10 -2.10
CA GLY A 20 -7.00 1.47 -1.02
C GLY A 20 -6.78 2.91 -0.58
N ASP A 21 -7.74 3.43 0.16
CA ASP A 21 -7.71 4.77 0.74
C ASP A 21 -7.02 4.74 2.10
N TRP A 22 -5.71 5.02 2.08
CA TRP A 22 -4.85 4.93 3.26
C TRP A 22 -4.81 6.20 4.11
N ASP A 23 -5.25 7.33 3.54
CA ASP A 23 -5.26 8.64 4.18
C ASP A 23 -6.66 9.24 4.37
N CYS A 24 -7.69 8.42 4.11
CA CYS A 24 -9.10 8.72 4.30
C CYS A 24 -9.59 9.92 3.48
N ASP A 25 -8.93 10.22 2.36
CA ASP A 25 -9.26 11.37 1.51
C ASP A 25 -10.33 11.05 0.45
N GLY A 26 -10.77 9.79 0.39
CA GLY A 26 -11.73 9.26 -0.57
C GLY A 26 -11.11 8.81 -1.90
N GLN A 27 -9.78 8.77 -2.01
CA GLN A 27 -9.06 8.32 -3.20
C GLN A 27 -8.16 7.11 -2.92
N ASP A 28 -8.44 6.02 -3.62
CA ASP A 28 -7.55 4.87 -3.59
C ASP A 28 -6.19 5.20 -4.19
N THR A 29 -5.14 4.84 -3.45
CA THR A 29 -3.74 4.90 -3.88
C THR A 29 -3.07 3.55 -3.60
N LEU A 30 -1.78 3.41 -3.89
CA LEU A 30 -1.11 2.10 -3.85
C LEU A 30 -0.38 1.86 -2.53
N ALA A 31 -0.45 0.62 -2.05
CA ALA A 31 0.47 0.09 -1.06
C ALA A 31 1.27 -1.08 -1.66
N LEU A 32 2.51 -1.23 -1.21
CA LEU A 32 3.46 -2.19 -1.75
C LEU A 32 4.14 -2.96 -0.62
N LEU A 33 4.13 -4.29 -0.70
CA LEU A 33 4.96 -5.18 0.07
C LEU A 33 6.10 -5.67 -0.80
N ARG A 34 7.29 -5.66 -0.23
CA ARG A 34 8.50 -6.25 -0.79
C ARG A 34 8.81 -7.54 -0.02
N PRO A 35 8.41 -8.73 -0.51
CA PRO A 35 8.53 -9.96 0.25
C PRO A 35 9.98 -10.31 0.62
N GLU A 36 10.96 -9.94 -0.21
CA GLU A 36 12.37 -10.28 0.04
C GLU A 36 12.92 -9.62 1.31
N THR A 37 12.37 -8.46 1.70
CA THR A 37 12.80 -7.72 2.90
C THR A 37 11.68 -7.58 3.94
N GLY A 38 10.44 -7.92 3.58
CA GLY A 38 9.24 -7.63 4.36
C GLY A 38 8.89 -6.13 4.40
N ALA A 39 9.51 -5.28 3.58
CA ALA A 39 9.30 -3.84 3.66
C ALA A 39 7.94 -3.46 3.06
N VAL A 40 7.19 -2.60 3.77
CA VAL A 40 5.89 -2.09 3.35
C VAL A 40 5.97 -0.60 3.07
N TYR A 41 5.39 -0.19 1.95
CA TYR A 41 5.39 1.20 1.48
C TYR A 41 4.00 1.63 1.06
N VAL A 42 3.73 2.93 1.11
CA VAL A 42 2.50 3.56 0.61
C VAL A 42 2.83 4.71 -0.34
N PHE A 43 1.94 4.95 -1.30
CA PHE A 43 1.95 6.12 -2.14
C PHE A 43 0.78 7.00 -1.73
N SER A 44 1.00 8.26 -1.40
CA SER A 44 -0.08 9.20 -1.02
C SER A 44 -0.86 9.75 -2.21
N ARG A 45 -0.47 9.39 -3.44
CA ARG A 45 -1.12 9.83 -4.68
C ARG A 45 -0.69 8.99 -5.86
N TRP A 46 -1.38 9.16 -6.98
CA TRP A 46 -0.93 8.66 -8.28
C TRP A 46 0.24 9.48 -8.83
N ALA A 47 1.17 8.82 -9.49
CA ALA A 47 2.28 9.52 -10.13
C ALA A 47 1.78 10.39 -11.30
N GLU A 48 2.41 11.55 -11.47
CA GLU A 48 2.10 12.46 -12.59
C GLU A 48 2.90 12.07 -13.83
N SER A 49 2.36 12.32 -15.03
CA SER A 49 3.04 12.01 -16.29
C SER A 49 4.42 12.66 -16.35
N GLY A 50 5.46 11.84 -16.52
CA GLY A 50 6.85 12.31 -16.62
C GLY A 50 7.55 12.54 -15.29
N HIS A 51 6.89 12.25 -14.16
CA HIS A 51 7.44 12.41 -12.82
C HIS A 51 7.38 11.09 -12.05
N GLU A 52 8.53 10.67 -11.50
CA GLU A 52 8.58 9.56 -10.56
C GLU A 52 8.07 10.01 -9.19
N LEU A 53 7.25 9.17 -8.56
CA LEU A 53 6.79 9.37 -7.19
C LEU A 53 7.48 8.34 -6.30
N ALA A 54 8.14 8.80 -5.24
CA ALA A 54 8.70 7.92 -4.24
C ALA A 54 7.61 7.44 -3.29
N ALA A 55 7.65 6.15 -2.94
CA ALA A 55 6.80 5.59 -1.90
C ALA A 55 7.36 5.92 -0.52
N SER A 56 6.48 6.15 0.45
CA SER A 56 6.81 6.32 1.86
C SER A 56 6.91 4.96 2.53
N PHE A 57 7.97 4.71 3.29
CA PHE A 57 8.12 3.48 4.08
C PHE A 57 7.27 3.57 5.35
N VAL A 58 6.43 2.56 5.60
CA VAL A 58 5.53 2.52 6.77
C VAL A 58 5.92 1.45 7.80
N GLY A 59 6.71 0.45 7.40
CA GLY A 59 7.25 -0.53 8.34
C GLY A 59 7.63 -1.86 7.71
N THR A 60 7.88 -2.85 8.56
CA THR A 60 8.35 -4.18 8.15
C THR A 60 7.42 -5.28 8.65
N ALA A 61 6.97 -6.14 7.74
CA ALA A 61 6.29 -7.41 7.99
C ALA A 61 7.17 -8.57 7.49
N ALA A 62 8.14 -8.99 8.31
CA ALA A 62 9.05 -10.08 7.95
C ALA A 62 8.29 -11.39 7.71
N GLY A 63 8.59 -12.07 6.60
CA GLY A 63 7.93 -13.32 6.21
C GLY A 63 6.56 -13.13 5.56
N ALA A 64 6.06 -11.90 5.44
CA ALA A 64 4.83 -11.63 4.69
C ALA A 64 5.04 -11.82 3.19
N THR A 65 4.03 -12.38 2.54
CA THR A 65 3.99 -12.69 1.10
C THR A 65 2.71 -12.19 0.44
N GLU A 66 1.77 -11.67 1.21
CA GLU A 66 0.47 -11.20 0.76
C GLU A 66 0.12 -9.88 1.44
N LEU A 67 -0.59 -9.02 0.72
CA LEU A 67 -1.27 -7.85 1.25
C LEU A 67 -2.77 -7.98 0.97
N THR A 68 -3.59 -7.62 1.96
CA THR A 68 -5.00 -7.30 1.76
C THR A 68 -5.31 -5.95 2.40
N THR A 69 -6.54 -5.49 2.18
CA THR A 69 -7.08 -4.27 2.77
C THR A 69 -8.26 -4.62 3.65
N ASP A 70 -8.34 -4.05 4.84
CA ASP A 70 -9.49 -4.18 5.73
C ASP A 70 -9.54 -2.98 6.68
N ASP A 71 -10.73 -2.63 7.15
CA ASP A 71 -10.93 -1.65 8.23
C ASP A 71 -10.93 -2.44 9.55
N VAL A 72 -9.75 -2.63 10.12
CA VAL A 72 -9.45 -3.46 11.28
C VAL A 72 -9.81 -2.78 12.59
N ASP A 73 -9.61 -1.46 12.68
CA ASP A 73 -9.92 -0.70 13.90
C ASP A 73 -11.29 0.01 13.87
N HIS A 74 -12.00 -0.08 12.74
CA HIS A 74 -13.35 0.44 12.52
C HIS A 74 -13.46 1.96 12.61
N ASP A 75 -12.44 2.68 12.14
CA ASP A 75 -12.47 4.15 12.06
C ASP A 75 -13.01 4.68 10.72
N GLY A 76 -13.22 3.78 9.76
CA GLY A 76 -13.76 4.07 8.43
C GLY A 76 -12.71 4.25 7.34
N CYS A 77 -11.43 4.13 7.68
CA CYS A 77 -10.31 4.11 6.76
C CYS A 77 -9.86 2.67 6.47
N LEU A 78 -9.02 2.48 5.45
CA LEU A 78 -8.50 1.15 5.13
C LEU A 78 -7.09 0.97 5.69
N GLU A 79 -6.87 -0.15 6.37
CA GLU A 79 -5.55 -0.58 6.78
C GLU A 79 -4.96 -1.61 5.82
N ILE A 80 -3.63 -1.64 5.81
CA ILE A 80 -2.87 -2.65 5.09
C ILE A 80 -2.66 -3.84 6.01
N VAL A 81 -3.15 -5.01 5.59
CA VAL A 81 -2.94 -6.25 6.33
C VAL A 81 -1.97 -7.16 5.59
N ALA A 82 -0.74 -7.24 6.10
CA ALA A 82 0.31 -8.09 5.57
C ALA A 82 0.27 -9.48 6.22
N ARG A 83 0.28 -10.54 5.41
CA ARG A 83 0.21 -11.94 5.87
C ARG A 83 1.26 -12.80 5.18
N GLY A 84 1.67 -13.89 5.84
CA GLY A 84 2.55 -14.89 5.28
C GLY A 84 2.50 -16.20 6.07
N PRO A 85 3.00 -17.31 5.53
CA PRO A 85 2.90 -18.63 6.15
C PRO A 85 3.59 -18.73 7.52
N GLU A 86 4.63 -17.92 7.73
CA GLU A 86 5.44 -17.86 8.97
C GLU A 86 5.26 -16.54 9.71
N ALA A 87 4.41 -15.64 9.21
CA ALA A 87 4.24 -14.30 9.75
C ALA A 87 2.88 -14.16 10.44
N ASP A 88 2.88 -13.71 11.69
CA ASP A 88 1.66 -13.14 12.27
C ASP A 88 1.18 -11.99 11.39
N ALA A 89 -0.14 -11.88 11.20
CA ALA A 89 -0.71 -10.77 10.46
C ALA A 89 -0.21 -9.44 11.05
N ARG A 90 0.35 -8.58 10.20
CA ARG A 90 0.79 -7.23 10.56
C ARG A 90 -0.14 -6.23 9.91
N VAL A 91 -0.73 -5.39 10.74
CA VAL A 91 -1.63 -4.32 10.32
C VAL A 91 -0.85 -3.02 10.34
N PHE A 92 -0.94 -2.26 9.25
CA PHE A 92 -0.40 -0.91 9.16
C PHE A 92 -1.56 0.04 8.91
N HIS A 93 -1.67 1.05 9.77
CA HIS A 93 -2.66 2.11 9.71
C HIS A 93 -1.94 3.40 9.27
N PRO A 94 -1.90 3.72 7.96
CA PRO A 94 -0.94 4.70 7.46
C PRO A 94 -1.25 6.15 7.83
N VAL A 95 -2.50 6.52 8.14
CA VAL A 95 -2.80 7.88 8.64
C VAL A 95 -2.10 8.20 9.96
N ASP A 96 -1.77 7.22 10.79
CA ASP A 96 -1.05 7.44 12.04
C ASP A 96 0.42 7.84 11.82
N ALA A 97 0.93 7.69 10.59
CA ALA A 97 2.31 7.96 10.21
C ALA A 97 2.52 9.26 9.40
N LEU A 98 1.44 10.03 9.14
CA LEU A 98 1.45 11.26 8.34
C LEU A 98 1.24 12.55 9.16
#